data_AF-S8DG30-F1
#
_entry.id   AF-S8DG30-F1
#
_cell.length_a   1.000
_cell.length_b   1.000
_cell.length_c   1.000
_cell.angle_alpha   90.00
_cell.angle_beta   90.00
_cell.angle_gamma   90.00
#
_symmetry.space_group_name_H-M   'P 1'
#
loop_
_entity.id
_entity.type
_entity.pdbx_description
1 polymer ?
#
loop_
_entity_poly.entity_id
_entity_poly.type
_entity_poly.pdbx_seq_one_letter_code
_entity_poly.pdbx_strand_id
1 'polypeptide(L)' 'MHAEPSVSPNDSFACMGCSGGGGTWKCTSCFGQPIYCANCCRSLHARTPFHRVEQ' A
#
# COMPACT_ATOMS: atom_id res chain seq x y z
N MET A 1 3.23 26.19 -19.89
CA MET A 1 2.43 25.02 -20.30
C MET A 1 2.87 23.76 -19.52
N HIS A 2 2.89 23.82 -18.19
CA HIS A 2 3.25 22.62 -17.41
C HIS A 2 2.10 21.62 -17.52
N ALA A 3 2.37 20.49 -18.18
CA ALA A 3 1.43 19.38 -18.27
C ALA A 3 1.38 18.71 -16.90
N GLU A 4 0.22 18.79 -16.24
CA GLU A 4 -0.11 18.02 -15.05
C GLU A 4 0.04 16.53 -15.37
N PRO A 5 0.82 15.73 -14.61
CA PRO A 5 0.87 14.31 -14.83
C PRO A 5 -0.54 13.76 -14.60
N SER A 6 -1.13 13.20 -15.65
CA SER A 6 -2.45 12.58 -15.61
C SER A 6 -2.37 11.33 -14.73
N VAL A 7 -2.54 11.50 -13.42
CA VAL A 7 -2.64 10.39 -12.47
C VAL A 7 -3.89 9.62 -12.84
N SER A 8 -3.69 8.49 -13.51
CA SER A 8 -4.76 7.56 -13.82
C SER A 8 -5.26 6.97 -12.49
N PRO A 9 -6.58 6.83 -12.26
CA PRO A 9 -7.13 6.30 -11.01
C PRO A 9 -6.77 4.84 -10.71
N ASN A 10 -5.98 4.20 -11.59
CA ASN A 10 -5.41 2.86 -11.43
C ASN A 10 -3.90 2.93 -11.11
N ASP A 11 -3.45 4.01 -10.46
CA ASP A 11 -2.09 4.14 -9.96
C ASP A 11 -1.85 3.04 -8.93
N SER A 12 -1.11 2.02 -9.37
CA SER A 12 -0.66 0.94 -8.50
C SER A 12 0.35 1.55 -7.54
N PHE A 13 -0.13 2.08 -6.42
CA PHE A 13 0.72 2.74 -5.43
C PHE A 13 1.94 1.89 -5.12
N ALA A 14 3.14 2.47 -5.13
CA ALA A 14 4.34 1.70 -4.84
C ALA A 14 4.27 1.09 -3.43
N CYS A 15 4.62 -0.19 -3.29
CA CYS A 15 4.71 -0.83 -1.99
C CYS A 15 5.73 -0.11 -1.10
N MET A 16 5.29 0.41 0.04
CA MET A 16 6.17 1.14 0.98
C MET A 16 7.26 0.25 1.60
N GLY A 17 7.08 -1.08 1.61
CA GLY A 17 8.03 -2.02 2.22
C GLY A 17 9.19 -2.43 1.31
N CYS A 18 8.98 -2.51 -0.01
CA CYS A 18 9.99 -3.00 -0.95
C CYS A 18 10.23 -2.08 -2.14
N SER A 19 9.45 -1.01 -2.30
CA SER A 19 9.56 0.02 -3.35
C SER A 19 9.50 -0.47 -4.80
N GLY A 20 9.40 -1.78 -5.05
CA GLY A 20 9.42 -2.38 -6.38
C GLY A 20 8.19 -3.21 -6.73
N GLY A 21 7.29 -3.46 -5.77
CA GLY A 21 6.02 -4.16 -6.01
C GLY A 21 4.84 -3.20 -6.11
N GLY A 22 3.85 -3.54 -6.94
CA GLY A 22 2.54 -2.91 -6.90
C GLY A 22 1.90 -3.10 -5.53
N GLY A 23 1.60 -1.98 -4.89
CA GLY A 23 0.90 -1.91 -3.62
C GLY A 23 -0.59 -1.78 -3.85
N THR A 24 -1.34 -2.74 -3.33
CA THR A 24 -2.81 -2.72 -3.34
C THR A 24 -3.36 -2.92 -1.94
N TRP A 25 -2.54 -3.33 -0.98
CA TRP A 25 -3.01 -3.68 0.35
C TRP A 25 -2.75 -2.54 1.31
N LYS A 26 -3.79 -2.08 2.00
CA LYS A 26 -3.75 -1.00 2.97
C LYS A 26 -4.23 -1.49 4.32
N CYS A 27 -3.55 -1.11 5.38
CA CYS A 27 -4.01 -1.35 6.74
C CYS A 27 -4.66 -0.09 7.29
N THR A 28 -5.95 -0.16 7.65
CA THR A 28 -6.70 0.99 8.17
C THR A 28 -6.44 1.25 9.66
N SER A 29 -5.89 0.25 10.36
CA SER A 29 -5.45 0.37 11.76
C SER A 29 -4.03 0.96 11.92
N CYS A 30 -3.19 0.89 10.88
CA CYS A 30 -1.85 1.45 10.92
C CYS A 30 -1.88 2.98 10.81
N PHE A 31 -1.03 3.66 11.58
CA PHE A 31 -0.85 5.10 11.46
C PHE A 31 -0.38 5.47 10.04
N GLY A 32 -0.99 6.49 9.44
CA GLY A 32 -0.71 6.93 8.07
C GLY A 32 -1.23 6.01 6.97
N GLN A 33 -1.84 4.87 7.33
CA GLN A 33 -2.48 3.92 6.41
C GLN A 33 -1.64 3.58 5.15
N PRO A 34 -0.40 3.10 5.34
CA PRO A 34 0.52 2.81 4.24
C PRO A 34 0.01 1.71 3.31
N ILE A 35 0.47 1.76 2.06
CA ILE A 35 0.14 0.77 1.03
C ILE A 35 1.31 -0.19 0.81
N TYR A 36 1.00 -1.48 0.74
CA TYR A 36 1.94 -2.58 0.58
C TYR A 36 1.50 -3.55 -0.51
N CYS A 37 2.46 -4.31 -1.05
CA CYS A 37 2.14 -5.53 -1.79
C CYS A 37 1.70 -6.62 -0.81
N ALA A 38 1.09 -7.70 -1.32
CA ALA A 38 0.58 -8.80 -0.49
C ALA A 38 1.67 -9.41 0.43
N ASN A 39 2.90 -9.56 -0.07
CA ASN A 39 3.98 -10.18 0.71
C ASN A 39 4.47 -9.29 1.86
N CYS A 40 4.69 -8.00 1.59
CA CYS A 40 5.07 -7.04 2.63
C CYS A 40 3.94 -6.85 3.64
N CYS A 41 2.68 -6.82 3.18
CA CYS A 41 1.53 -6.71 4.06
C CYS A 41 1.43 -7.92 5.02
N ARG A 42 1.53 -9.15 4.51
CA ARG A 42 1.49 -10.37 5.33
C ARG A 42 2.64 -10.45 6.32
N SER A 43 3.84 -10.09 5.89
CA SER A 43 5.03 -10.09 6.75
C SER A 43 4.91 -9.08 7.89
N LEU A 44 4.43 -7.87 7.57
CA LEU A 44 4.24 -6.81 8.56
C LEU A 44 3.15 -7.16 9.59
N HIS A 45 2.04 -7.75 9.14
CA HIS A 45 0.89 -8.04 9.99
C HIS A 45 0.90 -9.44 10.61
N ALA A 46 1.96 -10.24 10.42
CA ALA A 46 2.08 -11.59 10.96
C ALA A 46 1.95 -11.65 12.50
N ARG A 47 2.26 -10.54 13.20
CA ARG A 47 2.20 -10.43 14.66
C ARG A 47 1.11 -9.46 15.15
N THR A 48 0.31 -8.90 14.26
CA THR A 48 -0.76 -7.93 14.60
C THR A 48 -2.11 -8.39 14.03
N PRO A 49 -2.66 -9.53 14.51
CA PRO A 49 -3.85 -10.16 13.93
C PRO A 49 -5.13 -9.32 14.04
N PHE A 50 -5.13 -8.27 14.88
CA PHE A 50 -6.27 -7.37 15.07
C PHE A 50 -6.25 -6.13 14.17
N HIS A 51 -5.17 -5.92 13.42
CA HIS A 51 -5.12 -4.84 12.44
C HIS A 51 -6.03 -5.16 11.26
N ARG A 52 -6.86 -4.20 10.87
CA ARG A 52 -7.75 -4.35 9.72
C ARG A 52 -6.99 -4.01 8.43
N VAL A 53 -6.88 -5.00 7.56
CA VAL A 53 -6.25 -4.88 6.23
C VAL A 53 -7.32 -4.99 5.15
N GLU A 54 -7.22 -4.13 4.14
CA GLU A 54 -8.10 -4.04 2.97
C GLU A 54 -7.25 -4.03 1.69
N GLN A 55 -7.84 -4.43 0.56
CA GLN A 55 -7.24 -4.37 -0.78
C GLN A 55 -7.93 -3.29 -1.61
#